data_AF-A0A7S3PL59-F1
#
_entry.id   AF-A0A7S3PL59-F1
#
_cell.length_a   1.000
_cell.length_b   1.000
_cell.length_c   1.000
_cell.angle_alpha   90.00
_cell.angle_beta   90.00
_cell.angle_gamma   90.00
#
_symmetry.space_group_name_H-M   'P 1'
#
loop_
_entity.id
_entity.type
_entity.pdbx_description
1 polymer ?
#
loop_
_entity_poly.entity_id
_entity_poly.type
_entity_poly.pdbx_seq_one_letter_code
_entity_poly.pdbx_strand_id
1 'polypeptide(L)'
;MECADVHAPKLVAIANGDRAAPVKIGSDNPDNLYQSATISGKIVYRVKVKRGTVAYLGFGTQSGSYGAPGGLSTVDYKEAVEFEMDKDGNFEIVVSSEENKPAGCKNWMKTLSDPESAMLIVRQTYNDHDNEIPATVTIEKLEGQTLPTPVTCEQVDEALKKSALFVGGASFMFARWAKGFQKHVNELPLFDQEVSNKAGGDPNIRYFHSYWRLADDECLVISATPPKVETWNFQLNNHWMESLDYRYYQIHVNMHMAHYRKDKSIRIVIAHSNPAELGLENADAYDWINTTGHNCGTMCFRWIRPENENFPHPKPEVVKFKDLPQIL
;
A
#
# COMPACT_ATOMS: atom_id res chain seq x y z
N MET A 1 -14.15 -8.71 -13.16
CA MET A 1 -14.98 -9.73 -13.83
C MET A 1 -14.76 -11.10 -13.20
N GLU A 2 -13.58 -11.70 -13.37
CA GLU A 2 -13.29 -13.10 -12.97
C GLU A 2 -13.54 -13.46 -11.49
N CYS A 3 -13.43 -12.51 -10.57
CA CYS A 3 -13.60 -12.75 -9.13
C CYS A 3 -14.59 -11.76 -8.49
N ALA A 4 -15.60 -11.33 -9.26
CA ALA A 4 -16.60 -10.36 -8.82
C ALA A 4 -17.87 -11.00 -8.24
N ASP A 5 -18.00 -12.35 -8.27
CA ASP A 5 -19.15 -13.04 -7.70
C ASP A 5 -19.10 -13.01 -6.17
N VAL A 6 -19.98 -12.20 -5.58
CA VAL A 6 -20.13 -12.05 -4.13
C VAL A 6 -20.63 -13.34 -3.45
N HIS A 7 -21.21 -14.28 -4.19
CA HIS A 7 -21.65 -15.57 -3.65
C HIS A 7 -20.55 -16.63 -3.62
N ALA A 8 -19.48 -16.44 -4.39
CA ALA A 8 -18.29 -17.28 -4.39
C ALA A 8 -17.02 -16.39 -4.29
N PRO A 9 -16.85 -15.66 -3.16
CA PRO A 9 -15.80 -14.67 -3.03
C PRO A 9 -14.43 -15.34 -3.08
N LYS A 10 -13.48 -14.67 -3.72
CA LYS A 10 -12.09 -15.13 -3.79
C LYS A 10 -11.14 -13.95 -3.56
N LEU A 11 -10.16 -14.18 -2.70
CA LEU A 11 -9.04 -13.25 -2.53
C LEU A 11 -8.12 -13.34 -3.74
N VAL A 12 -7.86 -12.19 -4.37
CA VAL A 12 -6.95 -12.03 -5.50
C VAL A 12 -6.05 -10.83 -5.28
N ALA A 13 -4.86 -10.85 -5.86
CA ALA A 13 -3.96 -9.71 -5.84
C ALA A 13 -4.57 -8.51 -6.58
N ILE A 14 -4.68 -7.34 -5.95
CA ILE A 14 -5.16 -6.10 -6.59
C ILE A 14 -4.00 -5.23 -7.11
N ALA A 15 -2.89 -5.22 -6.39
CA ALA A 15 -1.66 -4.49 -6.70
C ALA A 15 -0.51 -5.26 -6.05
N ASN A 16 0.61 -5.46 -6.75
CA ASN A 16 1.67 -6.38 -6.30
C ASN A 16 1.11 -7.77 -5.89
N GLY A 17 1.95 -8.70 -5.44
CA GLY A 17 1.55 -10.06 -5.04
C GLY A 17 1.78 -11.14 -6.10
N ASP A 18 1.22 -12.33 -5.87
CA ASP A 18 1.49 -13.60 -6.59
C ASP A 18 0.94 -13.64 -8.04
N ARG A 19 1.24 -12.63 -8.84
CA ARG A 19 0.94 -12.58 -10.27
C ARG A 19 2.22 -12.81 -11.06
N ALA A 20 2.09 -13.44 -12.23
CA ALA A 20 3.21 -13.62 -13.16
C ALA A 20 3.84 -12.28 -13.60
N ALA A 21 3.04 -11.21 -13.65
CA ALA A 21 3.51 -9.85 -13.83
C ALA A 21 2.86 -8.93 -12.77
N PRO A 22 3.64 -8.04 -12.13
CA PRO A 22 3.10 -7.12 -11.14
C PRO A 22 2.15 -6.12 -11.82
N VAL A 23 1.02 -5.87 -11.16
CA VAL A 23 0.11 -4.77 -11.49
C VAL A 23 0.29 -3.72 -10.41
N LYS A 24 0.41 -2.44 -10.80
CA LYS A 24 0.78 -1.34 -9.94
C LYS A 24 -0.28 -0.25 -9.98
N ILE A 25 -0.57 0.36 -8.84
CA ILE A 25 -1.61 1.38 -8.73
C ILE A 25 -1.34 2.26 -7.52
N GLY A 26 -1.38 3.59 -7.71
CA GLY A 26 -1.52 4.55 -6.62
C GLY A 26 -0.43 4.53 -5.55
N SER A 27 0.83 4.47 -5.95
CA SER A 27 1.99 4.22 -5.07
C SER A 27 1.83 2.89 -4.35
N ASP A 28 1.73 1.82 -5.14
CA ASP A 28 1.72 0.44 -4.66
C ASP A 28 2.96 0.21 -3.78
N ASN A 29 2.75 -0.24 -2.54
CA ASN A 29 3.86 -0.48 -1.64
C ASN A 29 4.64 -1.74 -2.10
N PRO A 30 5.95 -1.65 -2.44
CA PRO A 30 6.76 -2.82 -2.77
C PRO A 30 6.83 -3.84 -1.63
N ASP A 31 6.68 -3.37 -0.40
CA ASP A 31 6.68 -4.21 0.80
C ASP A 31 5.34 -4.90 1.07
N ASN A 32 4.30 -4.64 0.26
CA ASN A 32 2.99 -5.22 0.51
C ASN A 32 2.67 -6.41 -0.41
N LEU A 33 2.20 -7.49 0.21
CA LEU A 33 1.26 -8.41 -0.42
C LEU A 33 -0.16 -7.87 -0.22
N TYR A 34 -0.76 -7.35 -1.29
CA TYR A 34 -2.17 -6.96 -1.28
C TYR A 34 -3.05 -8.09 -1.78
N GLN A 35 -4.14 -8.35 -1.07
CA GLN A 35 -5.21 -9.23 -1.55
C GLN A 35 -6.54 -8.51 -1.41
N SER A 36 -7.49 -8.76 -2.31
CA SER A 36 -8.83 -8.24 -2.18
C SER A 36 -9.88 -9.23 -2.67
N ALA A 37 -11.10 -9.11 -2.13
CA ALA A 37 -12.27 -9.85 -2.55
C ALA A 37 -13.45 -8.89 -2.71
N THR A 38 -14.26 -9.10 -3.74
CA THR A 38 -15.56 -8.44 -3.86
C THR A 38 -16.54 -9.07 -2.88
N ILE A 39 -17.18 -8.25 -2.07
CA ILE A 39 -18.15 -8.65 -1.04
C ILE A 39 -19.44 -7.85 -1.21
N SER A 40 -20.48 -8.20 -0.45
CA SER A 40 -21.79 -7.55 -0.48
C SER A 40 -22.31 -7.33 0.95
N GLY A 41 -22.94 -6.18 1.20
CA GLY A 41 -23.59 -5.88 2.48
C GLY A 41 -24.72 -6.84 2.87
N LYS A 42 -25.29 -7.53 1.88
CA LYS A 42 -26.41 -8.48 2.03
C LYS A 42 -25.96 -9.87 2.49
N ILE A 43 -24.65 -10.12 2.57
CA ILE A 43 -24.09 -11.44 2.84
C ILE A 43 -23.15 -11.35 4.04
N VAL A 44 -23.21 -12.38 4.89
CA VAL A 44 -22.27 -12.56 6.00
C VAL A 44 -21.14 -13.47 5.55
N TYR A 45 -19.90 -13.01 5.71
CA TYR A 45 -18.70 -13.75 5.32
C TYR A 45 -17.90 -14.18 6.55
N ARG A 46 -17.21 -15.31 6.42
CA ARG A 46 -16.15 -15.75 7.32
C ARG A 46 -14.81 -15.61 6.61
N VAL A 47 -13.87 -14.90 7.24
CA VAL A 47 -12.48 -14.81 6.82
C VAL A 47 -11.65 -15.62 7.81
N LYS A 48 -11.03 -16.71 7.35
CA LYS A 48 -10.11 -17.51 8.17
C LYS A 48 -8.68 -17.05 7.93
N VAL A 49 -7.94 -16.86 9.00
CA VAL A 49 -6.57 -16.33 8.98
C VAL A 49 -5.66 -17.27 9.74
N LYS A 50 -4.57 -17.68 9.09
CA LYS A 50 -3.36 -18.19 9.75
C LYS A 50 -2.34 -17.05 9.75
N ARG A 51 -1.94 -16.56 10.92
CA ARG A 51 -1.23 -15.27 11.07
C ARG A 51 0.10 -15.15 10.31
N GLY A 52 0.82 -16.24 10.08
CA GLY A 52 2.18 -16.18 9.55
C GLY A 52 3.10 -15.38 10.47
N THR A 53 4.15 -14.77 9.91
CA THR A 53 5.14 -13.97 10.66
C THR A 53 5.34 -12.56 10.10
N VAL A 54 4.64 -12.19 9.02
CA VAL A 54 4.70 -10.83 8.43
C VAL A 54 4.53 -9.74 9.51
N ALA A 55 5.38 -8.71 9.49
CA ALA A 55 5.38 -7.66 10.50
C ALA A 55 4.00 -7.02 10.69
N TYR A 56 3.39 -6.54 9.60
CA TYR A 56 2.10 -5.86 9.64
C TYR A 56 1.03 -6.65 8.88
N LEU A 57 -0.14 -6.81 9.49
CA LEU A 57 -1.30 -7.45 8.85
C LEU A 57 -2.57 -6.64 9.14
N GLY A 58 -3.08 -5.96 8.12
CA GLY A 58 -4.25 -5.11 8.18
C GLY A 58 -5.39 -5.59 7.27
N PHE A 59 -6.61 -5.37 7.71
CA PHE A 59 -7.85 -5.69 7.02
C PHE A 59 -8.69 -4.43 6.90
N GLY A 60 -9.23 -4.17 5.71
CA GLY A 60 -10.13 -3.05 5.47
C GLY A 60 -11.35 -3.46 4.69
N THR A 61 -12.51 -2.90 5.02
CA THR A 61 -13.68 -2.92 4.16
C THR A 61 -13.81 -1.56 3.48
N GLN A 62 -14.07 -1.56 2.18
CA GLN A 62 -14.11 -0.35 1.37
C GLN A 62 -15.37 -0.31 0.52
N SER A 63 -15.86 0.90 0.30
CA SER A 63 -17.04 1.18 -0.52
C SER A 63 -16.69 2.09 -1.69
N GLY A 64 -17.41 1.90 -2.80
CA GLY A 64 -17.18 2.63 -4.03
C GLY A 64 -16.12 1.99 -4.93
N SER A 65 -15.62 2.77 -5.88
CA SER A 65 -14.64 2.36 -6.89
C SER A 65 -13.86 3.58 -7.37
N TYR A 66 -12.63 3.36 -7.81
CA TYR A 66 -11.92 4.38 -8.59
C TYR A 66 -12.75 4.79 -9.81
N GLY A 67 -12.84 6.09 -10.06
CA GLY A 67 -13.65 6.68 -11.13
C GLY A 67 -15.13 6.93 -10.80
N ALA A 68 -15.67 6.36 -9.72
CA ALA A 68 -17.03 6.63 -9.27
C ALA A 68 -17.08 7.83 -8.29
N PRO A 69 -18.21 8.56 -8.20
CA PRO A 69 -18.42 9.55 -7.15
C PRO A 69 -18.19 8.96 -5.76
N GLY A 70 -17.47 9.67 -4.89
CA GLY A 70 -17.15 9.20 -3.53
C GLY A 70 -15.86 8.39 -3.39
N GLY A 71 -15.21 8.02 -4.50
CA GLY A 71 -13.91 7.33 -4.47
C GLY A 71 -13.99 5.91 -3.87
N LEU A 72 -12.91 5.50 -3.19
CA LEU A 72 -12.79 4.20 -2.53
C LEU A 72 -12.69 4.41 -1.03
N SER A 73 -13.83 4.70 -0.39
CA SER A 73 -13.87 5.11 1.02
C SER A 73 -13.79 3.90 1.95
N THR A 74 -12.92 3.98 2.96
CA THR A 74 -12.81 2.98 4.03
C THR A 74 -14.04 3.02 4.95
N VAL A 75 -14.62 1.86 5.21
CA VAL A 75 -15.81 1.66 6.05
C VAL A 75 -15.40 1.19 7.45
N ASP A 76 -14.50 0.22 7.51
CA ASP A 76 -13.90 -0.30 8.73
C ASP A 76 -12.45 -0.70 8.43
N TYR A 77 -11.58 -0.59 9.42
CA TYR A 77 -10.17 -0.97 9.30
C TYR A 77 -9.67 -1.50 10.63
N LYS A 78 -9.07 -2.70 10.60
CA LYS A 78 -8.53 -3.36 11.79
C LYS A 78 -7.27 -4.13 11.46
N GLU A 79 -6.38 -4.19 12.42
CA GLU A 79 -5.17 -4.98 12.36
C GLU A 79 -5.35 -6.33 13.03
N ALA A 80 -4.48 -7.26 12.67
CA ALA A 80 -4.44 -8.59 13.26
C ALA A 80 -4.43 -8.53 14.80
N VAL A 81 -3.63 -7.63 15.37
CA VAL A 81 -3.45 -7.48 16.82
C VAL A 81 -4.72 -7.04 17.57
N GLU A 82 -5.74 -6.56 16.86
CA GLU A 82 -7.03 -6.16 17.44
C GLU A 82 -8.03 -7.33 17.51
N PHE A 83 -7.70 -8.48 16.93
CA PHE A 83 -8.53 -9.68 16.97
C PHE A 83 -8.11 -10.65 18.06
N GLU A 84 -9.09 -11.36 18.63
CA GLU A 84 -8.81 -12.50 19.51
C GLU A 84 -8.25 -13.65 18.66
N MET A 85 -7.00 -14.02 18.93
CA MET A 85 -6.33 -15.15 18.29
C MET A 85 -6.30 -16.36 19.22
N ASP A 86 -6.28 -17.56 18.64
CA ASP A 86 -5.95 -18.77 19.36
C ASP A 86 -4.44 -18.83 19.70
N LYS A 87 -4.05 -19.86 20.45
CA LYS A 87 -2.65 -20.10 20.87
C LYS A 87 -1.66 -20.27 19.72
N ASP A 88 -2.16 -20.64 18.54
CA ASP A 88 -1.38 -20.89 17.33
C ASP A 88 -1.41 -19.66 16.40
N GLY A 89 -2.00 -18.55 16.85
CA GLY A 89 -2.14 -17.29 16.11
C GLY A 89 -3.23 -17.32 15.04
N ASN A 90 -4.08 -18.35 14.99
CA ASN A 90 -5.18 -18.38 14.03
C ASN A 90 -6.39 -17.63 14.58
N PHE A 91 -7.16 -17.04 13.67
CA PHE A 91 -8.40 -16.36 14.01
C PHE A 91 -9.36 -16.37 12.84
N GLU A 92 -10.63 -16.16 13.16
CA GLU A 92 -11.69 -15.94 12.17
C GLU A 92 -12.23 -14.53 12.35
N ILE A 93 -12.54 -13.85 11.25
CA ILE A 93 -13.24 -12.56 11.23
C ILE A 93 -14.60 -12.78 10.56
N VAL A 94 -15.66 -12.30 11.19
CA VAL A 94 -16.95 -12.16 10.51
C VAL A 94 -17.03 -10.78 9.86
N VAL A 95 -17.35 -10.75 8.57
CA VAL A 95 -17.58 -9.52 7.82
C VAL A 95 -19.06 -9.44 7.43
N SER A 96 -19.76 -8.40 7.89
CA SER A 96 -21.18 -8.20 7.60
C SER A 96 -21.59 -6.73 7.72
N SER A 97 -22.79 -6.40 7.24
CA SER A 97 -23.47 -5.17 7.70
C SER A 97 -23.79 -5.26 9.19
N GLU A 98 -24.07 -4.12 9.82
CA GLU A 98 -24.50 -4.05 11.23
C GLU A 98 -25.76 -4.89 11.46
N GLU A 99 -26.72 -4.80 10.55
CA GLU A 99 -28.03 -5.45 10.62
C GLU A 99 -27.92 -6.98 10.57
N ASN A 100 -26.92 -7.50 9.85
CA ASN A 100 -26.70 -8.93 9.66
C ASN A 100 -25.61 -9.50 10.59
N LYS A 101 -25.14 -8.74 11.57
CA LYS A 101 -24.08 -9.17 12.48
C LYS A 101 -24.56 -10.35 13.36
N PRO A 102 -23.90 -11.52 13.31
CA PRO A 102 -24.23 -12.64 14.20
C PRO A 102 -24.05 -12.28 15.68
N ALA A 103 -25.01 -12.71 16.52
CA ALA A 103 -24.96 -12.49 17.96
C ALA A 103 -23.74 -13.17 18.60
N GLY A 104 -23.09 -12.48 19.54
CA GLY A 104 -21.91 -13.01 20.25
C GLY A 104 -20.62 -13.06 19.42
N CYS A 105 -20.61 -12.53 18.19
CA CYS A 105 -19.41 -12.48 17.37
C CYS A 105 -18.37 -11.52 17.97
N LYS A 106 -17.20 -12.06 18.33
CA LYS A 106 -16.09 -11.32 18.94
C LYS A 106 -15.24 -10.59 17.90
N ASN A 107 -14.71 -11.33 16.94
CA ASN A 107 -13.93 -10.79 15.84
C ASN A 107 -14.86 -10.41 14.69
N TRP A 108 -15.19 -9.13 14.60
CA TRP A 108 -16.14 -8.63 13.61
C TRP A 108 -15.63 -7.37 12.92
N MET A 109 -15.85 -7.28 11.62
CA MET A 109 -15.63 -6.10 10.80
C MET A 109 -16.89 -5.69 10.06
N LYS A 110 -17.14 -4.39 10.06
CA LYS A 110 -18.32 -3.81 9.43
C LYS A 110 -18.11 -3.66 7.92
N THR A 111 -19.12 -3.98 7.13
CA THR A 111 -19.28 -3.48 5.75
C THR A 111 -20.60 -2.69 5.64
N LEU A 112 -20.84 -2.05 4.50
CA LEU A 112 -22.07 -1.26 4.28
C LEU A 112 -23.31 -2.16 4.21
N SER A 113 -24.48 -1.62 4.55
CA SER A 113 -25.78 -2.27 4.32
C SER A 113 -26.26 -2.12 2.87
N ASP A 114 -25.85 -1.06 2.17
CA ASP A 114 -26.13 -0.73 0.76
C ASP A 114 -24.93 0.10 0.22
N PRO A 115 -24.20 -0.23 -0.87
CA PRO A 115 -24.61 -0.89 -2.12
C PRO A 115 -24.31 -2.40 -2.24
N GLU A 116 -24.75 -2.97 -3.36
CA GLU A 116 -24.64 -4.40 -3.72
C GLU A 116 -23.20 -4.95 -3.73
N SER A 117 -22.18 -4.12 -3.99
CA SER A 117 -20.77 -4.53 -4.01
C SER A 117 -19.85 -3.59 -3.23
N ALA A 118 -19.07 -4.16 -2.31
CA ALA A 118 -17.98 -3.55 -1.55
C ALA A 118 -16.70 -4.38 -1.73
N MET A 119 -15.59 -3.94 -1.15
CA MET A 119 -14.31 -4.64 -1.21
C MET A 119 -13.81 -4.98 0.19
N LEU A 120 -13.40 -6.22 0.41
CA LEU A 120 -12.47 -6.56 1.50
C LEU A 120 -11.06 -6.44 0.94
N ILE A 121 -10.18 -5.68 1.59
CA ILE A 121 -8.76 -5.58 1.27
C ILE A 121 -7.93 -6.10 2.46
N VAL A 122 -6.90 -6.88 2.15
CA VAL A 122 -5.91 -7.40 3.09
C VAL A 122 -4.56 -6.79 2.68
N ARG A 123 -3.87 -6.20 3.65
CA ARG A 123 -2.53 -5.65 3.51
C ARG A 123 -1.59 -6.43 4.40
N GLN A 124 -0.63 -7.13 3.80
CA GLN A 124 0.46 -7.75 4.54
C GLN A 124 1.74 -7.01 4.19
N THR A 125 2.32 -6.27 5.12
CA THR A 125 3.54 -5.48 4.88
C THR A 125 4.73 -6.20 5.48
N TYR A 126 5.66 -6.59 4.62
CA TYR A 126 6.92 -7.19 5.00
C TYR A 126 7.89 -6.13 5.50
N ASN A 127 8.63 -6.47 6.55
CA ASN A 127 9.91 -5.85 6.83
C ASN A 127 11.02 -6.62 6.09
N ASP A 128 10.94 -7.95 6.08
CA ASP A 128 11.96 -8.83 5.53
C ASP A 128 11.30 -9.90 4.64
N HIS A 129 11.29 -9.65 3.33
CA HIS A 129 10.66 -10.53 2.34
C HIS A 129 11.27 -11.94 2.32
N ASP A 130 12.54 -12.09 2.72
CA ASP A 130 13.25 -13.37 2.60
C ASP A 130 12.94 -14.31 3.76
N ASN A 131 12.63 -13.76 4.94
CA ASN A 131 12.46 -14.56 6.17
C ASN A 131 11.04 -14.51 6.76
N GLU A 132 10.20 -13.55 6.36
CA GLU A 132 8.82 -13.49 6.83
C GLU A 132 7.89 -14.38 6.01
N ILE A 133 6.93 -14.99 6.71
CA ILE A 133 5.92 -15.88 6.13
C ILE A 133 4.61 -15.09 6.06
N PRO A 134 3.99 -14.92 4.88
CA PRO A 134 2.69 -14.27 4.78
C PRO A 134 1.63 -15.02 5.57
N ALA A 135 0.65 -14.27 6.06
CA ALA A 135 -0.59 -14.82 6.54
C ALA A 135 -1.32 -15.56 5.40
N THR A 136 -1.84 -16.75 5.70
CA THR A 136 -2.77 -17.44 4.80
C THR A 136 -4.17 -16.97 5.12
N VAL A 137 -4.82 -16.33 4.15
CA VAL A 137 -6.17 -15.78 4.31
C VAL A 137 -7.12 -16.43 3.31
N THR A 138 -8.27 -16.89 3.80
CA THR A 138 -9.36 -17.41 2.94
C THR A 138 -10.66 -16.74 3.32
N ILE A 139 -11.54 -16.53 2.33
CA ILE A 139 -12.88 -15.98 2.53
C ILE A 139 -13.92 -16.98 2.02
N GLU A 140 -14.99 -17.15 2.78
CA GLU A 140 -16.16 -17.94 2.40
C GLU A 140 -17.43 -17.26 2.91
N LYS A 141 -18.59 -17.62 2.35
CA LYS A 141 -19.87 -17.27 2.98
C LYS A 141 -20.01 -17.98 4.30
N LEU A 142 -20.58 -17.32 5.30
CA LEU A 142 -20.86 -17.95 6.59
C LEU A 142 -21.95 -19.03 6.45
N GLU A 143 -22.98 -18.75 5.65
CA GLU A 143 -24.11 -19.65 5.42
C GLU A 143 -24.56 -19.68 3.95
N GLY A 144 -25.20 -20.79 3.56
CA GLY A 144 -25.76 -21.01 2.23
C GLY A 144 -24.79 -21.62 1.21
N GLN A 145 -25.23 -21.71 -0.05
CA GLN A 145 -24.45 -22.29 -1.14
C GLN A 145 -23.18 -21.46 -1.43
N THR A 146 -22.07 -22.15 -1.63
CA THR A 146 -20.74 -21.59 -1.96
C THR A 146 -20.32 -21.85 -3.41
N LEU A 147 -21.17 -22.53 -4.19
CA LEU A 147 -20.93 -22.71 -5.61
C LEU A 147 -21.09 -21.38 -6.35
N PRO A 148 -20.24 -21.10 -7.37
CA PRO A 148 -20.38 -19.92 -8.20
C PRO A 148 -21.76 -19.82 -8.84
N THR A 149 -22.26 -18.58 -8.95
CA THR A 149 -23.48 -18.30 -9.70
C THR A 149 -23.27 -18.57 -11.20
N PRO A 150 -24.27 -19.12 -11.91
CA PRO A 150 -24.19 -19.24 -13.36
C PRO A 150 -24.02 -17.86 -14.01
N VAL A 151 -23.03 -17.74 -14.89
CA VAL A 151 -22.73 -16.48 -15.60
C VAL A 151 -23.90 -16.09 -16.49
N THR A 152 -24.35 -14.84 -16.38
CA THR A 152 -25.36 -14.23 -17.25
C THR A 152 -24.76 -13.15 -18.16
N CYS A 153 -25.41 -12.87 -19.28
CA CYS A 153 -24.98 -11.77 -20.16
C CYS A 153 -24.97 -10.41 -19.44
N GLU A 154 -25.94 -10.18 -18.55
CA GLU A 154 -26.04 -8.95 -17.76
C GLU A 154 -24.85 -8.79 -16.80
N GLN A 155 -24.45 -9.87 -16.10
CA GLN A 155 -23.28 -9.85 -15.23
C GLN A 155 -22.00 -9.53 -16.00
N VAL A 156 -21.84 -10.07 -17.21
CA VAL A 156 -20.67 -9.81 -18.07
C VAL A 156 -20.67 -8.36 -18.54
N ASP A 157 -21.80 -7.84 -19.02
CA ASP A 157 -21.93 -6.45 -19.47
C ASP A 157 -21.58 -5.46 -18.34
N GLU A 158 -22.15 -5.63 -17.16
CA GLU A 158 -21.85 -4.80 -15.99
C GLU A 158 -20.40 -4.92 -15.53
N ALA A 159 -19.82 -6.14 -15.56
CA ALA A 159 -18.43 -6.35 -15.19
C ALA A 159 -17.46 -5.66 -16.18
N LEU A 160 -17.76 -5.66 -17.47
CA LEU A 160 -16.96 -4.98 -18.49
C LEU A 160 -17.03 -3.46 -18.33
N LYS A 161 -18.23 -2.89 -18.11
CA LYS A 161 -18.39 -1.46 -17.81
C LYS A 161 -17.60 -1.03 -16.57
N LYS A 162 -17.73 -1.78 -15.46
CA LYS A 162 -16.98 -1.50 -14.21
C LYS A 162 -15.46 -1.59 -14.42
N SER A 163 -15.00 -2.57 -15.20
CA SER A 163 -13.57 -2.73 -15.50
C SER A 163 -13.04 -1.56 -16.33
N ALA A 164 -13.77 -1.11 -17.35
CA ALA A 164 -13.39 0.06 -18.15
C ALA A 164 -13.38 1.34 -17.31
N LEU A 165 -14.39 1.53 -16.45
CA LEU A 165 -14.46 2.66 -15.52
C LEU A 165 -13.29 2.66 -14.54
N PHE A 166 -12.91 1.51 -14.00
CA PHE A 166 -11.76 1.37 -13.11
C PHE A 166 -10.47 1.82 -13.80
N VAL A 167 -10.18 1.31 -15.01
CA VAL A 167 -8.95 1.66 -15.75
C VAL A 167 -8.89 3.16 -16.04
N GLY A 168 -9.96 3.74 -16.57
CA GLY A 168 -10.01 5.17 -16.87
C GLY A 168 -9.96 6.04 -15.60
N GLY A 169 -10.73 5.65 -14.58
CA GLY A 169 -10.88 6.38 -13.33
C GLY A 169 -9.64 6.39 -12.46
N ALA A 170 -8.99 5.23 -12.27
CA ALA A 170 -7.75 5.12 -11.51
C ALA A 170 -6.63 5.91 -12.20
N SER A 171 -6.43 5.70 -13.51
CA SER A 171 -5.39 6.40 -14.28
C SER A 171 -5.56 7.92 -14.23
N PHE A 172 -6.80 8.41 -14.40
CA PHE A 172 -7.10 9.84 -14.33
C PHE A 172 -6.83 10.42 -12.93
N MET A 173 -7.26 9.71 -11.88
CA MET A 173 -7.09 10.14 -10.50
C MET A 173 -5.60 10.30 -10.14
N PHE A 174 -4.79 9.28 -10.41
CA PHE A 174 -3.37 9.30 -10.06
C PHE A 174 -2.55 10.24 -10.96
N ALA A 175 -2.91 10.38 -12.24
CA ALA A 175 -2.31 11.42 -13.10
C ALA A 175 -2.61 12.85 -12.56
N ARG A 176 -3.82 13.08 -12.05
CA ARG A 176 -4.18 14.34 -11.40
C ARG A 176 -3.40 14.58 -10.11
N TRP A 177 -3.19 13.54 -9.31
CA TRP A 177 -2.35 13.61 -8.10
C TRP A 177 -0.89 13.92 -8.45
N ALA A 178 -0.29 13.18 -9.40
CA ALA A 178 1.05 13.45 -9.88
C ALA A 178 1.22 14.89 -10.38
N LYS A 179 0.24 15.42 -11.13
CA LYS A 179 0.21 16.84 -11.52
C LYS A 179 0.11 17.79 -10.33
N GLY A 180 -0.68 17.43 -9.31
CA GLY A 180 -0.79 18.19 -8.07
C GLY A 180 0.53 18.24 -7.30
N PHE A 181 1.23 17.11 -7.21
CA PHE A 181 2.51 16.98 -6.51
C PHE A 181 3.65 17.76 -7.18
N GLN A 182 3.52 18.12 -8.47
CA GLN A 182 4.48 19.03 -9.12
C GLN A 182 4.50 20.45 -8.53
N LYS A 183 3.62 20.78 -7.57
CA LYS A 183 3.69 22.04 -6.83
C LYS A 183 4.77 22.07 -5.75
N HIS A 184 5.27 20.91 -5.34
CA HIS A 184 6.26 20.74 -4.28
C HIS A 184 7.32 19.71 -4.72
N VAL A 185 7.88 19.92 -5.91
CA VAL A 185 8.87 19.02 -6.52
C VAL A 185 10.12 18.94 -5.64
N ASN A 186 10.62 17.72 -5.42
CA ASN A 186 11.76 17.41 -4.56
C ASN A 186 11.58 17.81 -3.09
N GLU A 187 10.35 18.10 -2.68
CA GLU A 187 9.96 18.22 -1.28
C GLU A 187 9.26 16.93 -0.82
N LEU A 188 9.00 16.77 0.48
CA LEU A 188 8.21 15.67 1.04
C LEU A 188 7.25 16.21 2.11
N PRO A 189 6.20 16.95 1.73
CA PRO A 189 5.20 17.42 2.68
C PRO A 189 4.34 16.25 3.18
N LEU A 190 3.84 16.38 4.41
CA LEU A 190 2.81 15.46 4.94
C LEU A 190 1.57 15.56 4.05
N PHE A 191 1.11 14.42 3.56
CA PHE A 191 -0.06 14.34 2.71
C PHE A 191 -1.34 14.45 3.55
N ASP A 192 -2.37 15.06 2.97
CA ASP A 192 -3.66 15.20 3.62
C ASP A 192 -4.29 13.82 3.88
N GLN A 193 -4.50 13.50 5.16
CA GLN A 193 -4.99 12.19 5.58
C GLN A 193 -6.41 11.91 5.06
N GLU A 194 -7.29 12.92 5.01
CA GLU A 194 -8.66 12.76 4.51
C GLU A 194 -8.68 12.46 3.01
N VAL A 195 -7.78 13.08 2.24
CA VAL A 195 -7.59 12.76 0.82
C VAL A 195 -7.09 11.32 0.65
N SER A 196 -6.13 10.87 1.47
CA SER A 196 -5.65 9.47 1.46
C SER A 196 -6.76 8.48 1.79
N ASN A 197 -7.51 8.72 2.86
CA ASN A 197 -8.60 7.85 3.34
C ASN A 197 -9.69 7.66 2.26
N LYS A 198 -10.05 8.74 1.54
CA LYS A 198 -11.03 8.70 0.44
C LYS A 198 -10.54 7.96 -0.82
N ALA A 199 -9.23 7.79 -0.95
CA ALA A 199 -8.61 7.02 -2.03
C ALA A 199 -8.34 5.55 -1.64
N GLY A 200 -8.78 5.15 -0.44
CA GLY A 200 -8.60 3.80 0.08
C GLY A 200 -7.27 3.59 0.79
N GLY A 201 -6.61 4.66 1.23
CA GLY A 201 -5.43 4.61 2.06
C GLY A 201 -5.68 3.90 3.40
N ASP A 202 -4.63 3.30 3.93
CA ASP A 202 -4.60 2.80 5.30
C ASP A 202 -4.64 3.97 6.30
N PRO A 203 -5.62 4.04 7.22
CA PRO A 203 -5.76 5.14 8.18
C PRO A 203 -4.62 5.22 9.20
N ASN A 204 -3.89 4.11 9.39
CA ASN A 204 -2.78 4.00 10.34
C ASN A 204 -1.44 4.44 9.73
N ILE A 205 -1.43 4.83 8.46
CA ILE A 205 -0.22 5.30 7.76
C ILE A 205 -0.26 6.82 7.59
N ARG A 206 0.84 7.47 7.96
CA ARG A 206 1.12 8.87 7.62
C ARG A 206 1.97 8.91 6.37
N TYR A 207 1.36 9.39 5.28
CA TYR A 207 1.98 9.42 3.96
C TYR A 207 2.64 10.77 3.69
N PHE A 208 3.80 10.75 3.05
CA PHE A 208 4.43 11.91 2.43
C PHE A 208 4.50 11.61 0.95
N HIS A 209 3.65 12.27 0.16
CA HIS A 209 3.63 12.11 -1.28
C HIS A 209 4.22 13.33 -1.96
N SER A 210 5.02 13.10 -2.98
CA SER A 210 5.59 14.18 -3.77
C SER A 210 5.97 13.79 -5.19
N TYR A 211 6.39 14.78 -5.95
CA TYR A 211 6.97 14.62 -7.27
C TYR A 211 8.48 14.83 -7.16
N TRP A 212 9.27 14.01 -7.83
CA TRP A 212 10.72 14.21 -7.93
C TRP A 212 11.10 14.54 -9.37
N ARG A 213 12.17 15.33 -9.51
CA ARG A 213 12.79 15.65 -10.79
C ARG A 213 14.27 15.93 -10.57
N LEU A 214 15.13 15.25 -11.31
CA LEU A 214 16.57 15.40 -11.23
C LEU A 214 17.11 15.63 -12.64
N ALA A 215 18.04 16.58 -12.78
CA ALA A 215 18.91 16.61 -13.95
C ALA A 215 19.91 15.45 -13.91
N ASP A 216 20.54 15.17 -15.05
CA ASP A 216 21.49 14.05 -15.20
C ASP A 216 22.67 14.10 -14.20
N ASP A 217 23.03 15.29 -13.72
CA ASP A 217 24.12 15.53 -12.76
C ASP A 217 23.63 15.81 -11.31
N GLU A 218 22.36 15.56 -11.01
CA GLU A 218 21.74 15.79 -9.71
C GLU A 218 21.39 14.51 -8.98
N CYS A 219 21.35 14.60 -7.66
CA CYS A 219 20.75 13.59 -6.79
C CYS A 219 19.91 14.24 -5.69
N LEU A 220 18.92 13.50 -5.19
CA LEU A 220 18.10 13.92 -4.06
C LEU A 220 18.58 13.17 -2.81
N VAL A 221 18.97 13.90 -1.77
CA VAL A 221 19.33 13.34 -0.47
C VAL A 221 18.19 13.59 0.49
N ILE A 222 17.63 12.53 1.08
CA ILE A 222 16.60 12.62 2.11
C ILE A 222 17.21 12.23 3.44
N SER A 223 17.18 13.14 4.41
CA SER A 223 17.53 12.84 5.81
C SER A 223 16.27 12.72 6.65
N ALA A 224 16.17 11.66 7.46
CA ALA A 224 15.03 11.47 8.36
C ALA A 224 15.48 10.77 9.65
N THR A 225 14.77 11.01 10.74
CA THR A 225 14.91 10.23 11.98
C THR A 225 13.59 9.49 12.16
N PRO A 226 13.53 8.17 11.93
CA PRO A 226 12.28 7.44 12.10
C PRO A 226 11.73 7.64 13.53
N PRO A 227 10.44 8.01 13.69
CA PRO A 227 9.80 7.99 15.01
C PRO A 227 9.66 6.56 15.53
N LYS A 228 9.09 6.40 16.74
CA LYS A 228 8.59 5.09 17.17
C LYS A 228 7.36 4.74 16.34
N VAL A 229 7.48 3.70 15.53
CA VAL A 229 6.50 3.19 14.56
C VAL A 229 6.55 1.68 14.56
N GLU A 230 5.52 1.03 14.03
CA GLU A 230 5.53 -0.41 13.79
C GLU A 230 6.45 -0.78 12.62
N THR A 231 6.39 0.02 11.56
CA THR A 231 7.36 0.00 10.45
C THR A 231 7.33 1.32 9.68
N TRP A 232 8.21 1.45 8.71
CA TRP A 232 8.27 2.57 7.78
C TRP A 232 8.93 2.15 6.48
N ASN A 233 8.63 2.90 5.42
CA ASN A 233 9.40 2.76 4.19
C ASN A 233 9.40 4.03 3.34
N PHE A 234 10.30 4.04 2.36
CA PHE A 234 10.35 4.97 1.26
C PHE A 234 10.32 4.19 -0.06
N GLN A 235 9.64 4.71 -1.07
CA GLN A 235 9.70 4.19 -2.44
C GLN A 235 9.79 5.31 -3.49
N LEU A 236 10.44 4.97 -4.60
CA LEU A 236 10.49 5.77 -5.81
C LEU A 236 9.53 5.19 -6.86
N ASN A 237 8.80 6.10 -7.51
CA ASN A 237 7.78 5.77 -8.49
C ASN A 237 8.01 6.52 -9.80
N ASN A 238 7.38 6.04 -10.86
CA ASN A 238 7.24 6.79 -12.11
C ASN A 238 6.16 7.89 -12.00
N HIS A 239 5.89 8.57 -13.12
CA HIS A 239 4.85 9.61 -13.22
C HIS A 239 3.45 9.11 -12.89
N TRP A 240 3.14 7.85 -13.24
CA TRP A 240 1.83 7.22 -13.06
C TRP A 240 1.60 6.72 -11.63
N MET A 241 2.50 7.06 -10.71
CA MET A 241 2.51 6.58 -9.33
C MET A 241 2.67 5.06 -9.22
N GLU A 242 3.28 4.42 -10.20
CA GLU A 242 3.65 3.01 -10.11
C GLU A 242 5.05 2.94 -9.50
N SER A 243 5.26 2.08 -8.50
CA SER A 243 6.61 1.81 -8.01
C SER A 243 7.51 1.44 -9.19
N LEU A 244 8.78 1.85 -9.16
CA LEU A 244 9.75 1.37 -10.15
C LEU A 244 9.97 -0.14 -9.97
N ASP A 245 10.71 -0.79 -10.86
CA ASP A 245 10.80 -2.26 -10.88
C ASP A 245 11.73 -2.81 -9.77
N TYR A 246 11.16 -2.96 -8.57
CA TYR A 246 11.84 -3.47 -7.36
C TYR A 246 12.38 -4.90 -7.49
N ARG A 247 12.00 -5.65 -8.54
CA ARG A 247 12.54 -6.99 -8.79
C ARG A 247 13.98 -6.98 -9.28
N TYR A 248 14.40 -5.87 -9.88
CA TYR A 248 15.72 -5.74 -10.52
C TYR A 248 16.53 -4.56 -10.00
N TYR A 249 15.89 -3.61 -9.33
CA TYR A 249 16.54 -2.38 -8.88
C TYR A 249 16.17 -2.05 -7.43
N GLN A 250 17.12 -1.51 -6.68
CA GLN A 250 16.85 -0.92 -5.37
C GLN A 250 16.09 0.39 -5.56
N ILE A 251 14.75 0.34 -5.44
CA ILE A 251 13.86 1.50 -5.65
C ILE A 251 13.08 1.89 -4.39
N HIS A 252 13.25 1.14 -3.31
CA HIS A 252 12.63 1.38 -2.01
C HIS A 252 13.62 1.03 -0.91
N VAL A 253 13.32 1.44 0.31
CA VAL A 253 14.02 1.02 1.53
C VAL A 253 13.02 1.04 2.66
N ASN A 254 13.09 0.06 3.56
CA ASN A 254 12.20 -0.06 4.70
C ASN A 254 12.99 -0.14 6.01
N MET A 255 12.28 -0.24 7.14
CA MET A 255 12.85 -0.30 8.48
C MET A 255 13.91 -1.39 8.69
N HIS A 256 13.79 -2.54 8.02
CA HIS A 256 14.72 -3.65 8.15
C HIS A 256 15.95 -3.47 7.23
N MET A 257 15.74 -2.96 6.03
CA MET A 257 16.80 -2.79 5.01
C MET A 257 17.73 -1.60 5.29
N ALA A 258 17.23 -0.58 5.98
CA ALA A 258 17.90 0.70 6.07
C ALA A 258 19.23 0.68 6.85
N HIS A 259 20.21 1.42 6.34
CA HIS A 259 21.46 1.67 7.05
C HIS A 259 21.30 2.85 8.01
N TYR A 260 21.17 2.54 9.30
CA TYR A 260 21.05 3.54 10.35
C TYR A 260 22.40 4.17 10.71
N ARG A 261 22.40 5.50 10.81
CA ARG A 261 23.52 6.30 11.32
C ARG A 261 23.65 6.16 12.84
N LYS A 262 24.77 6.63 13.40
CA LYS A 262 25.05 6.54 14.85
C LYS A 262 23.97 7.18 15.72
N ASP A 263 23.36 8.26 15.24
CA ASP A 263 22.26 8.99 15.89
C ASP A 263 20.87 8.39 15.61
N LYS A 264 20.80 7.21 14.98
CA LYS A 264 19.57 6.52 14.55
C LYS A 264 18.79 7.25 13.45
N SER A 265 19.35 8.30 12.84
CA SER A 265 18.83 8.83 11.58
C SER A 265 19.16 7.89 10.42
N ILE A 266 18.44 8.07 9.33
CA ILE A 266 18.67 7.41 8.03
C ILE A 266 18.97 8.48 6.99
N ARG A 267 19.67 8.06 5.93
CA ARG A 267 19.92 8.90 4.77
C ARG A 267 19.67 8.11 3.50
N ILE A 268 18.78 8.63 2.66
CA ILE A 268 18.39 7.99 1.40
C ILE A 268 18.91 8.86 0.26
N VAL A 269 19.64 8.28 -0.69
CA VAL A 269 20.19 8.98 -1.85
C VAL A 269 19.51 8.47 -3.11
N ILE A 270 18.69 9.30 -3.75
CA ILE A 270 18.08 9.01 -5.05
C ILE A 270 19.00 9.55 -6.13
N ALA A 271 19.57 8.67 -6.97
CA ALA A 271 20.53 9.05 -7.99
C ALA A 271 20.47 8.14 -9.23
N HIS A 272 20.87 8.69 -10.38
CA HIS A 272 20.98 7.98 -11.64
C HIS A 272 22.09 6.91 -11.62
N SER A 273 23.27 7.30 -11.13
CA SER A 273 24.46 6.44 -11.00
C SER A 273 24.65 5.95 -9.57
N ASN A 274 25.41 4.86 -9.41
CA ASN A 274 25.71 4.31 -8.09
C ASN A 274 26.70 5.23 -7.35
N PRO A 275 26.38 5.75 -6.14
CA PRO A 275 27.31 6.55 -5.35
C PRO A 275 28.65 5.86 -5.04
N ALA A 276 28.73 4.53 -5.09
CA ALA A 276 29.98 3.78 -4.94
C ALA A 276 31.05 4.20 -5.98
N GLU A 277 30.63 4.68 -7.16
CA GLU A 277 31.55 5.22 -8.20
C GLU A 277 32.34 6.45 -7.75
N LEU A 278 31.86 7.15 -6.70
CA LEU A 278 32.56 8.28 -6.08
C LEU A 278 33.47 7.85 -4.91
N GLY A 279 33.66 6.54 -4.70
CA GLY A 279 34.46 5.99 -3.59
C GLY A 279 33.75 6.04 -2.24
N LEU A 280 32.42 6.14 -2.24
CA LEU A 280 31.59 6.32 -1.04
C LEU A 280 31.19 5.02 -0.34
N GLU A 281 31.78 3.88 -0.72
CA GLU A 281 31.49 2.56 -0.12
C GLU A 281 31.70 2.52 1.41
N ASN A 282 32.57 3.38 1.93
CA ASN A 282 32.87 3.51 3.36
C ASN A 282 32.40 4.84 3.96
N ALA A 283 31.52 5.58 3.27
CA ALA A 283 30.99 6.84 3.77
C ALA A 283 30.04 6.62 4.98
N ASP A 284 29.61 7.71 5.59
CA ASP A 284 28.56 7.70 6.62
C ASP A 284 27.32 6.95 6.09
N ALA A 285 26.66 6.14 6.93
CA ALA A 285 25.61 5.21 6.50
C ALA A 285 24.51 5.87 5.63
N TYR A 286 24.27 5.30 4.44
CA TYR A 286 23.24 5.73 3.48
C TYR A 286 22.66 4.55 2.67
N ASP A 287 21.46 4.75 2.12
CA ASP A 287 20.78 3.82 1.23
C ASP A 287 20.60 4.45 -0.16
N TRP A 288 21.17 3.82 -1.20
CA TRP A 288 21.01 4.29 -2.58
C TRP A 288 19.72 3.76 -3.21
N ILE A 289 18.98 4.66 -3.84
CA ILE A 289 17.77 4.40 -4.59
C ILE A 289 18.02 4.78 -6.06
N ASN A 290 17.90 3.79 -6.94
CA ASN A 290 18.17 3.92 -8.36
C ASN A 290 16.97 4.53 -9.10
N THR A 291 17.18 5.57 -9.91
CA THR A 291 16.08 6.17 -10.70
C THR A 291 15.64 5.31 -11.89
N THR A 292 16.36 4.25 -12.22
CA THR A 292 16.09 3.31 -13.32
C THR A 292 16.03 3.99 -14.69
N GLY A 293 16.86 5.03 -14.89
CA GLY A 293 16.90 5.82 -16.13
C GLY A 293 15.79 6.86 -16.27
N HIS A 294 14.92 7.02 -15.26
CA HIS A 294 13.95 8.11 -15.22
C HIS A 294 14.60 9.38 -14.67
N ASN A 295 14.20 10.54 -15.17
CA ASN A 295 14.58 11.86 -14.66
C ASN A 295 13.49 12.51 -13.79
N CYS A 296 12.30 11.90 -13.73
CA CYS A 296 11.22 12.37 -12.90
C CYS A 296 10.17 11.29 -12.63
N GLY A 297 9.35 11.55 -11.63
CA GLY A 297 8.26 10.68 -11.23
C GLY A 297 7.66 11.13 -9.91
N THR A 298 7.01 10.22 -9.20
CA THR A 298 6.51 10.48 -7.84
C THR A 298 7.29 9.69 -6.80
N MET A 299 7.13 10.02 -5.54
CA MET A 299 7.74 9.31 -4.42
C MET A 299 6.80 9.26 -3.24
N CYS A 300 6.97 8.25 -2.40
CA CYS A 300 6.17 8.07 -1.21
C CYS A 300 7.05 7.67 -0.03
N PHE A 301 6.89 8.38 1.08
CA PHE A 301 7.42 8.01 2.39
C PHE A 301 6.24 7.63 3.30
N ARG A 302 6.36 6.56 4.08
CA ARG A 302 5.34 6.10 5.04
C ARG A 302 5.90 5.97 6.45
N TRP A 303 5.27 6.60 7.42
CA TRP A 303 5.35 6.19 8.82
C TRP A 303 4.11 5.35 9.15
N ILE A 304 4.28 4.08 9.56
CA ILE A 304 3.15 3.19 9.88
C ILE A 304 2.97 3.15 11.40
N ARG A 305 1.81 3.61 11.87
CA ARG A 305 1.43 3.73 13.29
C ARG A 305 2.47 4.49 14.13
N PRO A 306 2.75 5.77 13.84
CA PRO A 306 3.53 6.56 14.78
C PRO A 306 2.80 6.65 16.13
N GLU A 307 3.52 6.50 17.24
CA GLU A 307 2.92 6.54 18.60
C GLU A 307 2.25 7.88 18.92
N ASN A 308 2.58 8.95 18.20
CA ASN A 308 2.02 10.28 18.36
C ASN A 308 1.97 11.02 17.01
N GLU A 309 1.13 12.05 16.91
CA GLU A 309 0.99 12.87 15.68
C GLU A 309 2.11 13.91 15.49
N ASN A 310 3.00 14.07 16.48
CA ASN A 310 4.13 14.98 16.40
C ASN A 310 5.41 14.22 16.05
N PHE A 311 5.46 13.69 14.84
CA PHE A 311 6.62 12.97 14.32
C PHE A 311 7.53 13.87 13.48
N PRO A 312 8.83 13.56 13.39
CA PRO A 312 9.75 14.25 12.49
C PRO A 312 9.37 14.01 11.01
N HIS A 313 9.51 15.06 10.21
CA HIS A 313 9.28 15.00 8.76
C HIS A 313 10.59 14.70 8.01
N PRO A 314 10.56 13.93 6.92
CA PRO A 314 11.71 13.77 6.04
C PRO A 314 12.18 15.12 5.48
N LYS A 315 13.50 15.29 5.36
CA LYS A 315 14.15 16.51 4.87
C LYS A 315 14.90 16.23 3.57
N PRO A 316 14.27 16.46 2.42
CA PRO A 316 14.92 16.31 1.12
C PRO A 316 15.77 17.53 0.76
N GLU A 317 16.88 17.29 0.07
CA GLU A 317 17.76 18.31 -0.50
C GLU A 317 18.31 17.83 -1.85
N VAL A 318 18.21 18.66 -2.88
CA VAL A 318 18.83 18.38 -4.19
C VAL A 318 20.24 18.91 -4.18
N VAL A 319 21.20 18.06 -4.53
CA VAL A 319 22.62 18.42 -4.67
C VAL A 319 23.16 17.90 -6.00
N LYS A 320 24.31 18.42 -6.43
CA LYS A 320 25.02 17.82 -7.56
C LYS A 320 25.61 16.49 -7.12
N PHE A 321 25.52 15.48 -7.99
CA PHE A 321 26.02 14.14 -7.70
C PHE A 321 27.50 14.14 -7.32
N LYS A 322 28.31 14.94 -8.03
CA LYS A 322 29.75 15.12 -7.73
C LYS A 322 30.03 15.72 -6.34
N ASP A 323 29.06 16.42 -5.76
CA ASP A 323 29.19 17.11 -4.47
C ASP A 323 28.63 16.25 -3.32
N LEU A 324 28.15 15.03 -3.61
CA LEU A 324 27.66 14.07 -2.62
C LEU A 324 28.72 13.71 -1.55
N PRO A 325 30.03 13.56 -1.85
CA PRO A 325 31.05 13.28 -0.83
C PRO A 325 31.17 14.33 0.28
N GLN A 326 30.77 15.58 0.02
CA GLN A 326 30.78 16.66 1.01
C GLN A 326 29.53 16.66 1.90
N ILE A 327 28.48 15.94 1.49
CA ILE A 327 27.19 15.84 2.18
C ILE A 327 27.12 14.61 3.08
N LEU A 328 27.77 13.50 2.65
CA LEU A 328 27.75 12.23 3.37
C LEU A 328 28.66 12.23 4.60
#